data_AF-A0A2V7CYI0-F1
#
_entry.id   AF-A0A2V7CYI0-F1
#
_cell.length_a   1.000
_cell.length_b   1.000
_cell.length_c   1.000
_cell.angle_alpha   90.00
_cell.angle_beta   90.00
_cell.angle_gamma   90.00
#
_symmetry.space_group_name_H-M   'P 1'
#
loop_
_entity.id
_entity.type
_entity.pdbx_description
1 polymer ?
#
loop_
_entity_poly.entity_id
_entity_poly.type
_entity_poly.pdbx_seq_one_letter_code
_entity_poly.pdbx_strand_id
1 'polypeptide(L)'
;MISALLGACAAPPPLATPVGQMPDLRGTWTGTWGGAPVTLVILEQRDAEPVDGVTVGPWQVFGRTLPGVAGILTVKIRNEMVSVNVQGRLGTSNGRLALVLEPATVNGGWISLTRLGENRLAGTGTALMSWEPQGPVELIRQPQGPAAKAPA
;
A
#
# COMPACT_ATOMS: atom_id res chain seq x y z
N MET A 1 -11.42 33.99 21.01
CA MET A 1 -10.36 33.16 20.40
C MET A 1 -11.03 32.10 19.55
N ILE A 2 -10.87 32.15 18.24
CA ILE A 2 -11.37 31.12 17.32
C ILE A 2 -10.18 30.22 17.01
N SER A 3 -10.18 29.01 17.58
CA SER A 3 -9.17 28.00 17.27
C SER A 3 -9.46 27.41 15.90
N ALA A 4 -8.70 27.80 14.88
CA ALA A 4 -8.72 27.13 13.59
C ALA A 4 -8.03 25.76 13.74
N LEU A 5 -8.82 24.68 13.78
CA LEU A 5 -8.33 23.32 13.63
C LEU A 5 -7.86 23.15 12.19
N LEU A 6 -6.55 23.27 11.97
CA LEU A 6 -5.88 22.83 10.75
C LEU A 6 -6.00 21.30 10.68
N GLY A 7 -7.10 20.82 10.10
CA GLY A 7 -7.19 19.44 9.64
C GLY A 7 -6.19 19.26 8.51
N ALA A 8 -4.98 18.82 8.83
CA ALA A 8 -4.00 18.43 7.84
C ALA A 8 -4.59 17.26 7.05
N CYS A 9 -4.96 17.48 5.78
CA CYS A 9 -5.17 16.38 4.85
C CYS A 9 -3.86 15.60 4.77
N ALA A 10 -3.80 14.44 5.44
CA ALA A 10 -2.64 13.58 5.39
C ALA A 10 -2.55 13.01 3.96
N ALA A 11 -1.57 13.46 3.19
CA ALA A 11 -1.25 12.88 1.90
C ALA A 11 -0.31 11.68 2.09
N PRO A 12 -0.38 10.65 1.23
CA PRO A 12 0.60 9.58 1.25
C PRO A 12 2.00 10.14 1.00
N PRO A 13 3.05 9.55 1.60
CA PRO A 13 4.41 10.01 1.40
C PRO A 13 4.82 9.88 -0.08
N PRO A 14 5.66 10.81 -0.60
CA PRO A 14 6.15 10.74 -1.96
C PRO A 14 7.05 9.51 -2.14
N LEU A 15 7.00 8.93 -3.35
CA LEU A 15 7.82 7.79 -3.75
C LEU A 15 8.78 8.20 -4.87
N ALA A 16 10.04 7.84 -4.71
CA ALA A 16 11.04 7.90 -5.78
C ALA A 16 11.05 6.61 -6.60
N THR A 17 11.65 6.65 -7.79
CA THR A 17 11.83 5.46 -8.63
C THR A 17 12.61 4.40 -7.86
N PRO A 18 12.14 3.14 -7.82
CA PRO A 18 12.84 2.06 -7.18
C PRO A 18 14.17 1.77 -7.86
N VAL A 19 15.22 1.54 -7.07
CA VAL A 19 16.55 1.15 -7.54
C VAL A 19 16.79 -0.33 -7.19
N GLY A 20 17.34 -1.09 -8.13
CA GLY A 20 17.60 -2.52 -7.97
C GLY A 20 16.44 -3.43 -8.40
N GLN A 21 16.60 -4.73 -8.17
CA GLN A 21 15.60 -5.72 -8.53
C GLN A 21 14.36 -5.61 -7.63
N MET A 22 13.19 -5.53 -8.24
CA MET A 22 11.93 -5.48 -7.50
C MET A 22 11.64 -6.86 -6.88
N PRO A 23 11.41 -6.95 -5.55
CA PRO A 23 10.94 -8.21 -4.97
C PRO A 23 9.51 -8.50 -5.40
N ASP A 24 9.17 -9.78 -5.47
CA ASP A 24 7.78 -10.19 -5.67
C ASP A 24 7.01 -10.05 -4.35
N LEU A 25 6.02 -9.15 -4.31
CA LEU A 25 5.15 -8.96 -3.16
C LEU A 25 3.83 -9.73 -3.26
N ARG A 26 3.56 -10.43 -4.37
CA ARG A 26 2.31 -11.21 -4.53
C ARG A 26 2.13 -12.23 -3.41
N GLY A 27 0.87 -12.55 -3.12
CA GLY A 27 0.46 -13.47 -2.05
C GLY A 27 -0.23 -12.78 -0.89
N THR A 28 -0.39 -13.54 0.20
CA THR A 28 -1.19 -13.12 1.36
C THR A 28 -0.29 -12.57 2.46
N TRP A 29 -0.71 -11.46 3.03
CA TRP A 29 -0.05 -10.75 4.12
C TRP A 29 -1.08 -10.48 5.21
N THR A 30 -0.74 -10.73 6.47
CA THR A 30 -1.68 -10.55 7.60
C THR A 30 -1.02 -9.80 8.74
N GLY A 31 -1.80 -9.02 9.48
CA GLY A 31 -1.33 -8.40 10.72
C GLY A 31 -2.33 -7.40 11.24
N THR A 32 -1.87 -6.20 11.57
CA THR A 32 -2.70 -5.17 12.22
C THR A 32 -2.57 -3.80 11.56
N TRP A 33 -3.64 -3.00 11.63
CA TRP A 33 -3.66 -1.58 11.33
C TRP A 33 -4.35 -0.85 12.49
N GLY A 34 -3.62 -0.01 13.22
CA GLY A 34 -4.14 0.64 14.43
C GLY A 34 -4.62 -0.36 15.48
N GLY A 35 -4.04 -1.57 15.50
CA GLY A 35 -4.48 -2.70 16.33
C GLY A 35 -5.65 -3.52 15.74
N ALA A 36 -6.33 -3.05 14.70
CA ALA A 36 -7.39 -3.80 14.03
C ALA A 36 -6.79 -4.89 13.11
N PRO A 37 -7.31 -6.13 13.14
CA PRO A 37 -6.88 -7.17 12.22
C PRO A 37 -7.02 -6.76 10.75
N VAL A 38 -5.99 -7.02 9.96
CA VAL A 38 -5.96 -6.72 8.53
C VAL A 38 -5.30 -7.85 7.75
N THR A 39 -5.84 -8.13 6.56
CA THR A 39 -5.29 -9.05 5.57
C THR A 39 -5.17 -8.33 4.25
N LEU A 40 -4.02 -8.41 3.60
CA LEU A 40 -3.76 -7.90 2.28
C LEU A 40 -3.40 -9.07 1.37
N VAL A 41 -4.15 -9.24 0.28
CA VAL A 41 -3.83 -10.20 -0.77
C VAL A 41 -3.38 -9.41 -2.00
N ILE A 42 -2.10 -9.52 -2.34
CA ILE A 42 -1.55 -8.92 -3.56
C ILE A 42 -1.68 -9.95 -4.68
N LEU A 43 -2.47 -9.62 -5.69
CA LEU A 43 -2.80 -10.50 -6.81
C LEU A 43 -1.88 -10.24 -8.00
N GLU A 44 -1.70 -8.97 -8.34
CA GLU A 44 -0.91 -8.54 -9.48
C GLU A 44 0.20 -7.59 -9.02
N GLN A 45 1.36 -7.72 -9.67
CA GLN A 45 2.46 -6.76 -9.59
C GLN A 45 2.94 -6.53 -11.02
N ARG A 46 2.96 -5.26 -11.42
CA ARG A 46 3.33 -4.80 -12.77
C ARG A 46 4.59 -3.95 -12.66
N ASP A 47 5.49 -4.10 -13.61
CA ASP A 47 6.70 -3.28 -13.68
C ASP A 47 6.37 -1.83 -14.04
N ALA A 48 7.37 -0.96 -13.87
CA ALA A 48 7.29 0.43 -14.31
C ALA A 48 7.26 0.47 -15.84
N GLU A 49 6.18 0.97 -16.42
CA GLU A 49 6.14 1.26 -17.85
C GLU A 49 6.82 2.61 -18.13
N PRO A 50 7.81 2.66 -19.04
CA PRO A 50 8.29 3.91 -19.59
C PRO A 50 7.14 4.54 -20.38
N VAL A 51 6.63 5.67 -19.88
CA VAL A 51 5.77 6.52 -20.71
C VAL A 51 6.69 7.37 -21.57
N ASP A 52 6.47 7.39 -22.89
CA ASP A 52 7.20 8.29 -23.80
C ASP A 52 7.01 9.74 -23.32
N GLY A 53 8.03 10.26 -22.66
CA GLY A 53 7.99 11.54 -21.98
C GLY A 53 8.28 12.68 -22.96
N VAL A 54 7.45 13.71 -22.93
CA VAL A 54 7.79 14.99 -23.56
C VAL A 54 8.77 15.72 -22.63
N THR A 55 9.96 16.03 -23.15
CA THR A 55 10.95 16.85 -22.45
C THR A 55 10.71 18.33 -22.80
N VAL A 56 10.52 19.19 -21.81
CA VAL A 56 10.44 20.65 -22.00
C VAL A 56 11.64 21.31 -21.33
N GLY A 57 12.67 21.59 -22.11
CA GLY A 57 13.93 22.17 -21.61
C GLY A 57 14.72 21.21 -20.70
N PRO A 58 15.55 21.72 -19.77
CA PRO A 58 16.35 20.87 -18.87
C PRO A 58 15.53 20.20 -17.75
N TRP A 59 14.19 20.31 -17.78
CA TRP A 59 13.28 19.76 -16.79
C TRP A 59 12.42 18.65 -17.41
N GLN A 60 12.48 17.44 -16.85
CA GLN A 60 11.54 16.37 -17.21
C GLN A 60 10.22 16.60 -16.49
N VAL A 61 9.17 16.96 -17.23
CA VAL A 61 7.88 17.40 -16.66
C VAL A 61 6.93 16.23 -16.37
N PHE A 62 7.12 15.05 -16.98
CA PHE A 62 6.32 13.85 -16.70
C PHE A 62 7.20 12.60 -16.65
N GLY A 63 7.36 12.05 -15.44
CA GLY A 63 8.23 10.93 -15.13
C GLY A 63 7.56 9.56 -15.32
N ARG A 64 8.40 8.54 -15.48
CA ARG A 64 8.04 7.11 -15.60
C ARG A 64 6.98 6.69 -14.56
N THR A 65 6.04 5.86 -14.98
CA THR A 65 5.04 5.24 -14.09
C THR A 65 5.76 4.34 -13.08
N LEU A 66 5.49 4.49 -11.79
CA LEU A 66 6.01 3.59 -10.76
C LEU A 66 5.44 2.17 -10.94
N PRO A 67 6.18 1.10 -10.59
CA PRO A 67 5.65 -0.25 -10.62
C PRO A 67 4.37 -0.34 -9.77
N GLY A 68 3.35 -0.98 -10.31
CA GLY A 68 2.02 -1.04 -9.73
C GLY A 68 1.74 -2.38 -9.04
N VAL A 69 0.84 -2.37 -8.07
CA VAL A 69 0.22 -3.59 -7.53
C VAL A 69 -1.29 -3.47 -7.51
N ALA A 70 -1.98 -4.60 -7.61
CA ALA A 70 -3.41 -4.70 -7.40
C ALA A 70 -3.74 -5.85 -6.45
N GLY A 71 -4.75 -5.67 -5.61
CA GLY A 71 -5.07 -6.64 -4.59
C GLY A 71 -6.38 -6.35 -3.86
N ILE A 72 -6.55 -7.07 -2.76
CA ILE A 72 -7.70 -6.95 -1.86
C ILE A 72 -7.16 -6.70 -0.46
N LEU A 73 -7.69 -5.67 0.20
CA LEU A 73 -7.43 -5.37 1.59
C LEU A 73 -8.71 -5.66 2.40
N THR A 74 -8.61 -6.59 3.33
CA THR A 74 -9.69 -6.92 4.28
C THR A 74 -9.31 -6.42 5.66
N VAL A 75 -10.13 -5.58 6.26
CA VAL A 75 -9.87 -4.97 7.57
C VAL A 75 -11.09 -5.10 8.48
N LYS A 76 -10.86 -5.29 9.78
CA LYS A 76 -11.92 -5.27 10.78
C LYS A 76 -12.32 -3.84 11.12
N ILE A 77 -13.57 -3.47 10.86
CA ILE A 77 -14.12 -2.16 11.21
C ILE A 77 -15.44 -2.36 11.97
N ARG A 78 -15.57 -1.76 13.16
CA ARG A 78 -16.77 -1.89 14.02
C ARG A 78 -17.29 -3.33 14.18
N ASN A 79 -16.37 -4.28 14.31
CA ASN A 79 -16.63 -5.71 14.45
C ASN A 79 -17.06 -6.47 13.18
N GLU A 80 -17.04 -5.83 12.03
CA GLU A 80 -17.28 -6.45 10.72
C GLU A 80 -16.00 -6.52 9.89
N MET A 81 -15.87 -7.56 9.06
CA MET A 81 -14.77 -7.68 8.11
C MET A 81 -15.17 -7.02 6.80
N VAL A 82 -14.50 -5.93 6.43
CA VAL A 82 -14.77 -5.17 5.21
C VAL A 82 -13.62 -5.40 4.24
N SER A 83 -13.95 -5.76 3.00
CA SER A 83 -12.95 -5.97 1.94
C SER A 83 -13.06 -4.88 0.87
N VAL A 84 -11.93 -4.36 0.45
CA VAL A 84 -11.81 -3.36 -0.62
C VAL A 84 -10.78 -3.79 -1.64
N ASN A 85 -11.05 -3.51 -2.92
CA ASN A 85 -10.04 -3.60 -3.95
C ASN A 85 -9.08 -2.44 -3.77
N VAL A 86 -7.78 -2.74 -3.77
CA VAL A 86 -6.73 -1.74 -3.62
C VAL A 86 -5.85 -1.72 -4.85
N GLN A 87 -5.41 -0.53 -5.21
CA GLN A 87 -4.27 -0.33 -6.08
C GLN A 87 -3.09 0.14 -5.25
N GLY A 88 -1.88 -0.15 -5.71
CA GLY A 88 -0.70 0.35 -5.05
C GLY A 88 0.41 0.72 -6.00
N ARG A 89 1.34 1.49 -5.47
CA ARG A 89 2.55 1.93 -6.15
C ARG A 89 3.75 1.53 -5.33
N LEU A 90 4.74 0.96 -6.00
CA LEU A 90 6.03 0.60 -5.43
C LEU A 90 7.06 1.64 -5.80
N GLY A 91 7.86 2.04 -4.82
CA GLY A 91 8.95 2.97 -5.03
C GLY A 91 9.94 2.94 -3.89
N THR A 92 10.81 3.93 -3.86
CA THR A 92 11.72 4.13 -2.74
C THR A 92 11.26 5.30 -1.90
N SER A 93 11.20 5.11 -0.58
CA SER A 93 11.00 6.16 0.41
C SER A 93 12.08 6.03 1.48
N ASN A 94 12.78 7.12 1.78
CA ASN A 94 13.90 7.14 2.73
C ASN A 94 14.95 6.03 2.47
N GLY A 95 15.26 5.79 1.18
CA GLY A 95 16.24 4.79 0.76
C GLY A 95 15.78 3.33 0.90
N ARG A 96 14.51 3.07 1.23
CA ARG A 96 13.94 1.72 1.35
C ARG A 96 12.78 1.53 0.40
N LEU A 97 12.58 0.28 -0.02
CA LEU A 97 11.41 -0.09 -0.80
C LEU A 97 10.14 0.16 0.02
N ALA A 98 9.25 0.95 -0.56
CA ALA A 98 7.96 1.32 -0.01
C ALA A 98 6.82 0.96 -0.96
N LEU A 99 5.69 0.58 -0.37
CA LEU A 99 4.43 0.27 -1.02
C LEU A 99 3.37 1.22 -0.46
N VAL A 100 2.76 2.02 -1.33
CA VAL A 100 1.58 2.84 -0.97
C VAL A 100 0.34 2.20 -1.58
N LEU A 101 -0.72 2.00 -0.79
CA LEU A 101 -2.00 1.38 -1.17
C LEU A 101 -3.14 2.38 -1.03
N GLU A 102 -3.97 2.47 -2.06
CA GLU A 102 -5.13 3.37 -2.14
C GLU A 102 -6.27 2.74 -2.97
N PRO A 103 -7.56 2.92 -2.60
CA PRO A 103 -8.00 3.37 -1.29
C PRO A 103 -7.79 2.28 -0.22
N ALA A 104 -7.52 2.66 1.03
CA ALA A 104 -7.33 1.69 2.12
C ALA A 104 -8.64 1.27 2.83
N THR A 105 -9.72 2.03 2.69
CA THR A 105 -11.07 1.65 3.16
C THR A 105 -12.12 1.99 2.11
N VAL A 106 -13.37 1.59 2.34
CA VAL A 106 -14.51 1.95 1.48
C VAL A 106 -14.74 3.46 1.44
N ASN A 107 -14.35 4.17 2.50
CA ASN A 107 -14.46 5.61 2.61
C ASN A 107 -13.21 6.34 2.12
N GLY A 108 -12.18 5.63 1.62
CA GLY A 108 -10.93 6.21 1.14
C GLY A 108 -9.77 6.08 2.13
N GLY A 109 -8.75 6.94 1.96
CA GLY A 109 -7.51 6.87 2.74
C GLY A 109 -6.45 5.97 2.10
N TRP A 110 -5.34 5.81 2.80
CA TRP A 110 -4.13 5.18 2.26
C TRP A 110 -3.35 4.43 3.34
N ILE A 111 -2.56 3.45 2.91
CA ILE A 111 -1.56 2.75 3.74
C ILE A 111 -0.20 2.88 3.05
N SER A 112 0.83 3.29 3.80
CA SER A 112 2.22 3.32 3.37
C SER A 112 3.02 2.29 4.16
N LEU A 113 3.62 1.34 3.47
CA LEU A 113 4.39 0.24 4.03
C LEU A 113 5.82 0.30 3.54
N THR A 114 6.77 0.06 4.42
CA THR A 114 8.18 -0.15 4.10
C THR A 114 8.51 -1.62 4.26
N ARG A 115 9.31 -2.17 3.34
CA ARG A 115 9.83 -3.53 3.48
C ARG A 115 10.94 -3.56 4.53
N LEU A 116 10.70 -4.28 5.63
CA LEU A 116 11.66 -4.47 6.71
C LEU A 116 12.45 -5.78 6.58
N GLY A 117 11.93 -6.73 5.81
CA GLY A 117 12.57 -8.01 5.53
C GLY A 117 11.80 -8.74 4.43
N GLU A 118 12.17 -9.99 4.14
CA GLU A 118 11.55 -10.76 3.06
C GLU A 118 10.04 -10.95 3.25
N ASN A 119 9.64 -11.20 4.50
CA ASN A 119 8.29 -11.56 4.90
C ASN A 119 7.65 -10.55 5.86
N ARG A 120 8.19 -9.32 5.94
CA ARG A 120 7.67 -8.29 6.85
C ARG A 120 7.56 -6.92 6.16
N LEU A 121 6.37 -6.35 6.21
CA LEU A 121 6.06 -4.98 5.82
C LEU A 121 5.58 -4.23 7.07
N ALA A 122 6.00 -2.98 7.23
CA ALA A 122 5.49 -2.14 8.32
C ALA A 122 5.47 -0.67 7.91
N GLY A 123 4.56 0.10 8.49
CA GLY A 123 4.46 1.53 8.26
C GLY A 123 3.23 2.12 8.93
N THR A 124 2.51 2.97 8.21
CA THR A 124 1.37 3.71 8.75
C THR A 124 0.24 3.76 7.75
N GLY A 125 -0.98 3.85 8.24
CA GLY A 125 -2.17 4.05 7.44
C GLY A 125 -3.08 5.11 8.02
N THR A 126 -3.76 5.81 7.14
CA THR A 126 -4.78 6.80 7.49
C THR A 126 -6.06 6.49 6.74
N ALA A 127 -7.18 6.55 7.45
CA ALA A 127 -8.51 6.47 6.85
C ALA A 127 -9.19 7.85 6.88
N LEU A 128 -10.17 8.10 6.01
CA LEU A 128 -10.87 9.39 6.03
C LEU A 128 -11.80 9.52 7.25
N MET A 129 -12.38 8.40 7.69
CA MET A 129 -13.29 8.39 8.82
C MET A 129 -12.54 8.10 10.12
N SER A 130 -12.78 8.91 11.16
CA SER A 130 -12.09 8.77 12.45
C SER A 130 -12.43 7.49 13.22
N TRP A 131 -13.53 6.82 12.87
CA TRP A 131 -13.95 5.54 13.44
C TRP A 131 -13.38 4.32 12.68
N GLU A 132 -12.70 4.55 11.56
CA GLU A 132 -11.93 3.53 10.86
C GLU A 132 -10.52 3.44 11.46
N PRO A 133 -9.77 2.37 11.18
CA PRO A 133 -8.42 2.22 11.69
C PRO A 133 -7.47 3.34 11.26
N GLN A 134 -6.55 3.70 12.15
CA GLN A 134 -5.57 4.77 11.95
C GLN A 134 -4.23 4.36 12.58
N GLY A 135 -3.13 4.89 12.06
CA GLY A 135 -1.82 4.76 12.70
C GLY A 135 -1.01 3.54 12.21
N PRO A 136 -0.26 2.85 13.09
CA PRO A 136 0.70 1.83 12.68
C PRO A 136 0.07 0.68 11.90
N VAL A 137 0.79 0.19 10.89
CA VAL A 137 0.44 -1.01 10.13
C VAL A 137 1.61 -1.97 10.17
N GLU A 138 1.34 -3.23 10.51
CA GLU A 138 2.31 -4.32 10.41
C GLU A 138 1.71 -5.50 9.69
N LEU A 139 2.44 -6.05 8.73
CA LEU A 139 2.02 -7.21 7.95
C LEU A 139 3.15 -8.23 7.84
N ILE A 140 2.78 -9.50 8.01
CA ILE A 140 3.66 -10.64 7.88
C ILE A 140 3.15 -11.50 6.73
N ARG A 141 4.06 -11.92 5.85
CA ARG A 141 3.73 -12.80 4.74
C ARG A 141 3.29 -14.16 5.28
N GLN A 142 2.18 -14.67 4.77
CA GLN A 142 1.73 -16.02 5.05
C GLN A 142 2.40 -17.02 4.11
N PRO A 143 2.82 -18.20 4.60
CA PRO A 143 3.31 -19.26 3.73
C PRO A 143 2.20 -19.66 2.76
N GLN A 144 2.56 -19.81 1.49
CA GLN A 144 1.64 -20.38 0.50
C GLN A 144 1.52 -21.88 0.81
N GLY A 145 0.41 -22.29 1.43
CA GLY A 145 0.12 -23.69 1.66
C GLY A 145 0.03 -24.47 0.33
N PRO A 146 0.11 -25.81 0.35
CA PRO A 146 -0.12 -26.61 -0.84
C PRO A 146 -1.49 -26.24 -1.40
N ALA A 147 -1.57 -25.87 -2.68
CA ALA A 147 -2.85 -25.67 -3.35
C ALA A 147 -3.70 -26.92 -3.11
N ALA A 148 -4.85 -26.76 -2.45
CA ALA A 148 -5.79 -27.85 -2.27
C ALA A 148 -6.15 -28.37 -3.67
N LYS A 149 -5.68 -29.57 -3.99
CA LYS A 149 -5.98 -30.27 -5.24
C LYS A 149 -7.50 -30.35 -5.36
N ALA A 150 -8.06 -29.70 -6.38
CA ALA A 150 -9.49 -29.77 -6.67
C ALA A 150 -9.90 -31.26 -6.81
N PRO A 151 -11.06 -31.67 -6.27
CA PRO A 151 -11.56 -33.03 -6.48
C PRO A 151 -11.80 -33.25 -7.98
N ALA A 152 -11.40 -34.44 -8.44
CA ALA A 152 -11.57 -34.93 -9.80
C ALA A 152 -13.04 -35.15 -10.16
#